data_AF-A0A238UCV7-F1
#
_entry.id   AF-A0A238UCV7-F1
#
_cell.length_a   1.000
_cell.length_b   1.000
_cell.length_c   1.000
_cell.angle_alpha   90.00
_cell.angle_beta   90.00
_cell.angle_gamma   90.00
#
_symmetry.space_group_name_H-M   'P 1'
#
loop_
_entity.id
_entity.type
_entity.pdbx_description
1 polymer ?
#
loop_
_entity_poly.entity_id
_entity_poly.type
_entity_poly.pdbx_seq_one_letter_code
_entity_poly.pdbx_strand_id
1 'polypeptide(L)'
;MNDLQSTHPLLFDFFAGYFPDADLDGLTDIQVTEQFITINSNELVQQTFESLTRIDDNAQVLENIVIEANRYFENTNEIQKWVLSLIEVFKKKLS
;
A
#
# COMPACT_ATOMS: atom_id res chain seq x y z
N MET A 1 3.08 4.95 20.84
CA MET A 1 2.85 5.33 19.43
C MET A 1 2.63 4.01 18.73
N ASN A 2 1.45 3.76 18.17
CA ASN A 2 1.20 2.51 17.45
C ASN A 2 1.74 2.69 16.03
N ASP A 3 2.78 1.94 15.68
CA ASP A 3 3.33 1.92 14.33
C ASP A 3 2.48 1.05 13.39
N LEU A 4 2.67 1.21 12.09
CA LEU A 4 1.94 0.42 11.08
C LEU A 4 2.27 -1.06 11.23
N GLN A 5 3.52 -1.39 11.57
CA GLN A 5 3.98 -2.76 11.76
C GLN A 5 3.19 -3.52 12.84
N SER A 6 2.89 -2.88 13.98
CA SER A 6 2.17 -3.53 15.08
C SER A 6 0.68 -3.62 14.85
N THR A 7 0.10 -2.71 14.07
CA THR A 7 -1.37 -2.61 13.91
C THR A 7 -1.88 -3.18 12.61
N HIS A 8 -1.06 -3.13 11.55
CA HIS A 8 -1.40 -3.56 10.19
C HIS A 8 -0.16 -4.18 9.51
N PRO A 9 0.36 -5.31 10.02
CA PRO A 9 1.63 -5.88 9.56
C PRO A 9 1.67 -6.15 8.05
N LEU A 10 0.57 -6.59 7.45
CA LEU A 10 0.48 -6.79 5.99
C LEU A 10 0.62 -5.50 5.19
N LEU A 11 0.07 -4.39 5.71
CA LEU A 11 0.23 -3.08 5.07
C LEU A 11 1.65 -2.58 5.24
N PHE A 12 2.26 -2.79 6.41
CA PHE A 12 3.66 -2.49 6.62
C PHE A 12 4.56 -3.24 5.63
N ASP A 13 4.42 -4.58 5.52
CA ASP A 13 5.23 -5.38 4.61
C ASP A 13 5.05 -4.95 3.15
N PHE A 14 3.84 -4.59 2.75
CA PHE A 14 3.56 -4.06 1.41
C PHE A 14 4.20 -2.68 1.18
N PHE A 15 3.94 -1.70 2.05
CA PHE A 15 4.38 -0.33 1.84
C PHE A 15 5.89 -0.16 2.06
N ALA A 16 6.43 -0.67 3.18
CA ALA A 16 7.86 -0.61 3.50
C ALA A 16 8.71 -1.54 2.62
N GLY A 17 8.13 -2.64 2.13
CA GLY A 17 8.85 -3.63 1.35
C GLY A 17 8.99 -3.29 -0.13
N TYR A 18 8.01 -2.61 -0.74
CA TYR A 18 7.93 -2.48 -2.20
C TYR A 18 8.12 -1.06 -2.73
N PHE A 19 7.64 -0.03 -2.03
CA PHE A 19 7.71 1.35 -2.52
C PHE A 19 9.07 2.03 -2.38
N PRO A 20 9.84 1.79 -1.31
CA PRO A 20 11.22 2.26 -1.21
C PRO A 20 12.22 1.28 -1.82
N ASP A 21 11.77 0.18 -2.44
CA ASP A 21 12.64 -0.84 -3.01
C ASP A 21 13.42 -0.28 -4.21
N ALA A 22 14.75 -0.32 -4.11
CA ALA A 22 15.65 0.14 -5.16
C ALA A 22 15.57 -0.72 -6.43
N ASP A 23 15.21 -2.00 -6.31
CA ASP A 23 15.04 -2.89 -7.48
C ASP A 23 13.79 -2.53 -8.29
N LEU A 24 12.86 -1.78 -7.68
CA LEU A 24 11.64 -1.27 -8.32
C LEU A 24 11.75 0.22 -8.67
N ASP A 25 12.95 0.81 -8.55
CA ASP A 25 13.17 2.21 -8.88
C ASP A 25 12.88 2.50 -10.36
N GLY A 26 12.25 3.64 -10.62
CA GLY A 26 11.74 4.01 -11.95
C GLY A 26 10.37 3.43 -12.34
N LEU A 27 9.79 2.55 -11.53
CA LEU A 27 8.37 2.15 -11.68
C LEU A 27 7.45 3.21 -11.07
N THR A 28 6.27 3.36 -11.68
CA THR A 28 5.18 4.08 -11.02
C THR A 28 4.61 3.25 -9.87
N ASP A 29 4.02 3.91 -8.87
CA ASP A 29 3.36 3.23 -7.74
C ASP A 29 2.30 2.19 -8.17
N ILE A 30 1.64 2.44 -9.31
CA ILE A 30 0.73 1.49 -9.94
C ILE A 30 1.47 0.25 -10.42
N GLN A 31 2.61 0.42 -11.11
CA GLN A 31 3.43 -0.69 -11.59
C GLN A 31 4.11 -1.45 -10.44
N VAL A 32 4.52 -0.77 -9.37
CA VAL A 32 4.99 -1.40 -8.12
C VAL A 32 3.90 -2.32 -7.56
N THR A 33 2.66 -1.83 -7.52
CA THR A 33 1.50 -2.61 -7.05
C THR A 33 1.20 -3.79 -7.99
N GLU A 34 1.27 -3.60 -9.30
CA GLU A 34 1.12 -4.69 -10.26
C GLU A 34 2.22 -5.75 -10.12
N GLN A 35 3.46 -5.34 -9.81
CA GLN A 35 4.55 -6.27 -9.56
C GLN A 35 4.34 -7.05 -8.27
N PHE A 36 3.93 -6.38 -7.18
CA PHE A 36 3.54 -7.05 -5.95
C PHE A 36 2.51 -8.16 -6.23
N ILE A 37 1.46 -7.85 -6.99
CA ILE A 37 0.42 -8.82 -7.34
C ILE A 37 0.98 -9.98 -8.17
N THR A 38 1.93 -9.70 -9.07
CA THR A 38 2.48 -10.70 -10.00
C THR A 38 3.42 -11.69 -9.33
N ILE A 39 4.24 -11.24 -8.38
CA ILE A 39 5.32 -12.07 -7.80
C ILE A 39 4.90 -12.81 -6.53
N ASN A 40 3.83 -12.36 -5.86
CA ASN A 40 3.37 -12.94 -4.60
C ASN A 40 2.27 -13.98 -4.80
N SER A 41 2.00 -14.78 -3.76
CA SER A 41 0.91 -15.75 -3.78
C SER A 41 -0.45 -15.05 -3.78
N ASN A 42 -1.45 -15.67 -4.43
CA ASN A 42 -2.82 -15.18 -4.44
C ASN A 42 -3.38 -14.95 -3.02
N GLU A 43 -3.00 -15.80 -2.07
CA GLU A 43 -3.41 -15.67 -0.66
C GLU A 43 -2.88 -14.36 -0.05
N LEU A 44 -1.58 -14.08 -0.19
CA LEU A 44 -0.98 -12.87 0.34
C LEU A 44 -1.55 -11.62 -0.34
N VAL A 45 -1.74 -11.67 -1.66
CA VAL A 45 -2.36 -10.58 -2.43
C VAL A 45 -3.77 -10.30 -1.93
N GLN A 46 -4.58 -11.34 -1.70
CA GLN A 46 -5.94 -11.19 -1.22
C GLN A 46 -5.99 -10.65 0.22
N GLN A 47 -5.14 -11.14 1.12
CA GLN A 47 -5.07 -10.63 2.50
C GLN A 47 -4.62 -9.16 2.56
N THR A 48 -3.68 -8.77 1.69
CA THR A 48 -3.21 -7.39 1.57
C THR A 48 -4.33 -6.49 1.03
N PHE A 49 -5.06 -6.95 0.02
CA PHE A 49 -6.22 -6.24 -0.51
C PHE A 49 -7.34 -6.05 0.53
N GLU A 50 -7.67 -7.10 1.28
CA GLU A 50 -8.63 -7.01 2.38
C GLU A 50 -8.17 -6.04 3.47
N SER A 51 -6.86 -6.01 3.76
CA SER A 51 -6.30 -5.06 4.72
C SER A 51 -6.39 -3.62 4.22
N LEU A 52 -6.08 -3.38 2.93
CA LEU A 52 -6.16 -2.06 2.30
C LEU A 52 -7.60 -1.49 2.32
N THR A 53 -8.60 -2.34 2.05
CA THR A 53 -10.00 -1.92 2.01
C THR A 53 -10.62 -1.67 3.39
N ARG A 54 -9.92 -2.03 4.48
CA ARG A 54 -10.33 -1.78 5.88
C ARG A 54 -9.63 -0.57 6.50
N ILE A 55 -8.72 0.09 5.79
CA ILE A 55 -8.16 1.36 6.22
C ILE A 55 -9.28 2.40 6.08
N ASP A 56 -10.04 2.61 7.14
CA ASP A 56 -10.96 3.74 7.23
C ASP A 56 -10.19 5.06 7.11
N ASP A 57 -10.89 6.20 7.04
CA ASP A 57 -10.34 7.57 6.97
C ASP A 57 -9.53 8.01 8.23
N ASN A 58 -8.91 7.06 8.93
CA ASN A 58 -8.01 7.28 10.04
C ASN A 58 -6.70 7.94 9.54
N ALA A 59 -6.63 9.25 9.73
CA ALA A 59 -5.48 10.06 9.35
C ALA A 59 -4.14 9.51 9.88
N GLN A 60 -4.10 8.96 11.09
CA GLN A 60 -2.86 8.41 11.66
C GLN A 60 -2.36 7.19 10.89
N VAL A 61 -3.26 6.32 10.44
CA VAL A 61 -2.89 5.13 9.67
C VAL A 61 -2.40 5.55 8.28
N LEU A 62 -3.07 6.51 7.65
CA LEU A 62 -2.67 7.07 6.36
C LEU A 62 -1.31 7.77 6.41
N GLU A 63 -1.04 8.53 7.48
CA GLU A 63 0.28 9.13 7.72
C GLU A 63 1.37 8.07 7.89
N ASN A 64 1.10 7.02 8.68
CA ASN A 64 2.07 5.95 8.84
C ASN A 64 2.36 5.24 7.51
N ILE A 65 1.33 4.95 6.70
CA ILE A 65 1.48 4.33 5.38
C ILE A 65 2.46 5.10 4.49
N VAL A 66 2.37 6.43 4.43
CA VAL A 66 3.23 7.22 3.53
C VAL A 66 4.66 7.34 4.04
N ILE A 67 4.84 7.31 5.37
CA ILE A 67 6.17 7.21 5.99
C ILE A 67 6.83 5.90 5.58
N GLU A 68 6.13 4.77 5.75
CA GLU A 68 6.67 3.46 5.40
C GLU A 68 6.94 3.32 3.90
N ALA A 69 6.04 3.87 3.05
CA ALA A 69 6.23 3.86 1.60
C ALA A 69 7.34 4.81 1.12
N ASN A 70 7.91 5.64 2.00
CA ASN A 70 8.82 6.73 1.66
C ASN A 70 8.23 7.62 0.54
N ARG A 71 6.98 8.05 0.71
CA ARG A 71 6.25 8.93 -0.22
C ARG A 71 5.84 10.22 0.49
N TYR A 72 5.84 11.31 -0.27
CA TYR A 72 5.41 12.62 0.21
C TYR A 72 4.11 13.04 -0.46
N PHE A 73 3.19 13.57 0.34
CA PHE A 73 1.90 14.12 -0.09
C PHE A 73 1.64 15.42 0.66
N GLU A 74 0.90 16.35 0.04
CA GLU A 74 0.66 17.66 0.65
C GLU A 74 -0.40 17.59 1.77
N ASN A 75 -1.32 16.63 1.69
CA ASN A 75 -2.43 16.49 2.62
C ASN A 75 -3.03 15.07 2.60
N THR A 76 -3.81 14.74 3.64
CA THR A 76 -4.43 13.41 3.82
C THR A 76 -5.36 13.00 2.66
N ASN A 77 -6.02 13.95 1.98
CA ASN A 77 -6.89 13.65 0.84
C ASN A 77 -6.10 13.11 -0.37
N GLU A 78 -4.89 13.61 -0.59
CA GLU A 78 -3.99 13.05 -1.61
C GLU A 78 -3.56 11.63 -1.26
N ILE A 79 -3.26 11.38 0.02
CA ILE A 79 -2.93 10.04 0.51
C ILE A 79 -4.11 9.08 0.26
N GLN A 80 -5.33 9.49 0.61
CA GLN A 80 -6.54 8.71 0.37
C GLN A 80 -6.72 8.39 -1.12
N LYS A 81 -6.60 9.40 -1.99
CA LYS A 81 -6.71 9.18 -3.45
C LYS A 81 -5.65 8.22 -3.97
N TRP A 82 -4.43 8.32 -3.46
CA TRP A 82 -3.35 7.41 -3.81
C TRP A 82 -3.66 5.98 -3.36
N VAL A 83 -4.01 5.76 -2.09
CA VAL A 83 -4.41 4.45 -1.56
C VAL A 83 -5.59 3.86 -2.35
N LEU A 84 -6.61 4.67 -2.67
CA LEU A 84 -7.72 4.26 -3.52
C LEU A 84 -7.26 3.83 -4.92
N SER A 85 -6.28 4.53 -5.51
CA SER A 85 -5.73 4.14 -6.81
C SER A 85 -5.07 2.76 -6.76
N LEU A 86 -4.37 2.42 -5.66
CA LEU A 86 -3.77 1.10 -5.46
C LEU A 86 -4.85 0.03 -5.31
N ILE A 87 -5.89 0.29 -4.51
CA ILE A 87 -7.06 -0.60 -4.34
C ILE A 87 -7.70 -0.94 -5.68
N GLU A 88 -7.82 0.03 -6.60
CA GLU A 88 -8.37 -0.22 -7.93
C GLU A 88 -7.48 -1.13 -8.79
N VAL A 89 -6.16 -1.13 -8.60
CA VAL A 89 -5.25 -2.09 -9.26
C VAL A 89 -5.54 -3.51 -8.78
N PHE A 90 -5.63 -3.71 -7.46
CA PHE A 90 -6.00 -5.00 -6.89
C PHE A 90 -7.34 -5.51 -7.41
N LYS A 91 -8.38 -4.66 -7.40
CA LYS A 91 -9.71 -5.02 -7.90
C LYS A 91 -9.67 -5.52 -9.34
N LYS A 92 -8.96 -4.83 -10.23
CA LYS A 92 -8.85 -5.21 -11.65
C LYS A 92 -8.11 -6.52 -11.88
N LYS A 93 -7.20 -6.89 -10.99
CA LYS A 93 -6.40 -8.13 -11.11
C LYS A 93 -7.05 -9.33 -10.43
N LEU A 94 -7.89 -9.09 -9.41
CA LEU A 94 -8.62 -10.11 -8.66
C LEU A 94 -10.02 -10.40 -9.22
N SER A 95 -10.55 -9.53 -10.09
CA SER A 95 -11.79 -9.73 -10.86
C SER A 95 -11.58 -10.65 -12.06
#